data_AF-A0A1J4SKK4-F1
#
_entry.id   AF-A0A1J4SKK4-F1
#
_cell.length_a   1.000
_cell.length_b   1.000
_cell.length_c   1.000
_cell.angle_alpha   90.00
_cell.angle_beta   90.00
_cell.angle_gamma   90.00
#
_symmetry.space_group_name_H-M   'P 1'
#
loop_
_entity.id
_entity.type
_entity.pdbx_description
1 polymer ?
#
loop_
_entity_poly.entity_id
_entity_poly.type
_entity_poly.pdbx_seq_one_letter_code
_entity_poly.pdbx_strand_id
1 'polypeptide(L)' 'MLYLSPHPLHYPVNEVYNPYQIFAANILHICKVTVNNKSIDVEIIKSNGSIFETFSLKKGK' A
#
# COMPACT_ATOMS: atom_id res chain seq x y z
N MET A 1 -7.87 3.41 -20.35
CA MET A 1 -8.03 4.60 -19.47
C MET A 1 -8.94 4.17 -18.34
N LEU A 2 -8.41 4.03 -17.13
CA LEU A 2 -9.14 3.57 -15.94
C LEU A 2 -9.34 4.79 -15.02
N TYR A 3 -10.59 5.09 -14.67
CA TYR A 3 -10.94 6.16 -13.73
C TYR A 3 -11.44 5.56 -12.41
N LEU A 4 -10.85 6.02 -11.31
CA LEU A 4 -11.29 5.74 -9.94
C LEU A 4 -11.95 7.00 -9.35
N SER A 5 -13.08 6.81 -8.70
CA SER A 5 -13.90 7.88 -8.11
C SER A 5 -13.21 8.48 -6.87
N PRO A 6 -13.31 9.79 -6.62
CA PRO A 6 -12.60 10.43 -5.52
C PRO A 6 -13.32 10.14 -4.18
N HIS A 7 -12.67 9.36 -3.32
CA HIS A 7 -12.99 9.37 -1.89
C HIS A 7 -12.26 10.55 -1.24
N PRO A 8 -12.94 11.39 -0.43
CA PRO A 8 -12.29 12.52 0.24
C PRO A 8 -11.45 11.99 1.40
N LEU A 9 -10.16 11.78 1.14
CA LEU A 9 -9.15 11.61 2.18
C LEU A 9 -8.69 13.01 2.60
N HIS A 10 -8.95 13.36 3.87
CA HIS A 10 -8.36 14.53 4.50
C HIS A 10 -6.85 14.26 4.70
N TYR A 11 -6.04 14.59 3.70
CA TYR A 11 -4.59 14.64 3.85
C TYR A 11 -4.17 15.97 4.50
N PRO A 12 -3.21 15.97 5.42
CA PRO A 12 -2.59 17.20 5.89
C PRO A 12 -2.03 17.97 4.69
N VAL A 13 -2.33 19.27 4.63
CA VAL A 13 -2.32 20.16 3.44
C VAL A 13 -0.92 20.38 2.81
N ASN A 14 0.13 19.68 3.23
CA ASN A 14 1.54 20.01 2.92
C ASN A 14 2.40 18.83 2.42
N GLU A 15 1.81 17.80 1.81
CA GLU A 15 2.58 16.79 1.09
C GLU A 15 2.27 16.88 -0.41
N VAL A 16 3.32 17.03 -1.22
CA VAL A 16 3.24 16.94 -2.68
C VAL A 16 2.46 15.67 -3.03
N TYR A 17 1.30 15.85 -3.67
CA TYR A 17 0.46 14.74 -4.09
C TYR A 17 1.26 13.82 -5.04
N ASN A 18 1.75 12.70 -4.51
CA ASN A 18 2.35 11.65 -5.31
C ASN A 18 1.25 10.64 -5.64
N PRO A 19 0.69 10.63 -6.87
CA PRO A 19 -0.39 9.73 -7.24
C PRO A 19 0.02 8.24 -7.20
N TYR A 20 1.32 7.94 -7.09
CA TYR A 20 1.86 6.59 -7.00
C TYR A 20 2.06 6.12 -5.55
N GLN A 21 1.84 6.98 -4.56
CA GLN A 21 2.01 6.64 -3.16
C GLN A 21 0.73 5.98 -2.63
N ILE A 22 0.80 4.66 -2.45
CA ILE A 22 -0.30 3.85 -1.92
C ILE A 22 -0.30 3.77 -0.39
N PHE A 23 0.85 4.01 0.25
CA PHE A 23 1.02 3.92 1.70
C PHE A 23 2.11 4.87 2.19
N ALA A 24 1.86 5.57 3.30
CA ALA A 24 2.83 6.32 4.07
C ALA A 24 2.67 5.95 5.54
N ALA A 25 3.80 5.77 6.25
CA ALA A 25 3.79 5.58 7.69
C ALA A 25 4.81 6.47 8.37
N ASN A 26 4.36 7.08 9.47
CA ASN A 26 5.19 7.92 10.35
C ASN A 26 5.82 7.09 11.49
N ILE A 27 5.65 5.77 11.47
CA ILE A 27 6.10 4.82 12.49
C ILE A 27 6.76 3.64 11.77
N LEU A 28 7.73 2.99 12.40
CA LEU A 28 8.41 1.81 11.85
C LEU A 28 7.42 0.65 11.61
N HIS A 29 7.46 0.09 10.40
CA HIS A 29 6.71 -1.10 10.01
C HIS A 29 7.67 -2.13 9.38
N ILE A 30 7.31 -3.40 9.47
CA ILE A 30 7.97 -4.49 8.77
C ILE A 30 7.14 -4.81 7.52
N CYS A 31 7.81 -4.95 6.38
CA CYS A 31 7.18 -5.40 5.14
C CYS A 31 7.58 -6.86 4.89
N LYS A 32 6.60 -7.75 4.81
CA LYS A 32 6.79 -9.16 4.44
C LYS A 32 6.32 -9.35 3.01
N VAL A 33 7.22 -9.81 2.16
CA VAL A 33 6.95 -10.05 0.73
C VAL A 33 7.01 -11.54 0.45
N THR A 34 5.93 -12.09 -0.08
CA THR A 34 5.84 -13.48 -0.51
C THR A 34 5.73 -13.52 -2.03
N VAL A 35 6.68 -14.17 -2.69
CA VAL A 35 6.70 -14.28 -4.16
C VAL A 35 6.20 -15.65 -4.57
N ASN A 36 5.13 -15.66 -5.36
CA ASN A 36 4.53 -16.84 -5.97
C ASN A 36 4.71 -16.80 -7.49
N ASN A 37 4.57 -17.95 -8.17
CA ASN A 37 4.75 -18.03 -9.64
C ASN A 37 3.85 -17.08 -10.45
N LYS A 38 2.76 -16.56 -9.87
CA LYS A 38 1.77 -15.70 -10.55
C LYS A 38 1.45 -14.41 -9.80
N SER A 39 1.91 -14.25 -8.57
CA SER A 39 1.60 -13.10 -7.73
C SER A 39 2.76 -12.75 -6.79
N ILE A 40 2.78 -11.51 -6.36
CA ILE A 40 3.58 -11.03 -5.26
C ILE A 40 2.59 -10.55 -4.21
N ASP A 41 2.61 -11.18 -3.05
CA ASP A 41 1.75 -10.87 -1.93
C ASP A 41 2.57 -10.09 -0.89
N VAL A 42 2.08 -8.92 -0.51
CA VAL A 42 2.76 -7.99 0.40
C VAL A 42 1.92 -7.78 1.65
N GLU A 43 2.52 -7.97 2.81
CA GLU A 43 1.93 -7.73 4.13
C GLU A 43 2.72 -6.64 4.85
N ILE A 44 2.05 -5.58 5.27
CA ILE A 44 2.61 -4.51 6.10
C ILE A 44 2.25 -4.79 7.54
N ILE A 45 3.25 -5.01 8.38
CA ILE A 45 3.10 -5.42 9.78
C ILE A 45 3.57 -4.27 10.68
N LYS A 46 2.71 -3.87 11.62
CA LYS A 46 3.02 -2.84 12.61
C LYS A 46 4.07 -3.34 13.61
N SER A 47 4.69 -2.41 14.33
CA SER A 47 5.61 -2.71 15.43
C SER A 47 5.03 -3.61 16.52
N ASN A 48 3.70 -3.61 16.72
CA ASN A 48 3.01 -4.49 17.67
C ASN A 48 2.69 -5.89 17.10
N GLY A 49 3.19 -6.22 15.90
CA GLY A 49 2.97 -7.51 15.24
C GLY A 49 1.62 -7.66 14.53
N SER A 50 0.70 -6.70 14.65
CA SER A 50 -0.57 -6.75 13.92
C SER A 50 -0.38 -6.37 12.45
N ILE A 51 -1.14 -7.01 11.57
CA ILE A 51 -1.18 -6.67 10.15
C ILE A 51 -1.90 -5.32 10.00
N PHE A 52 -1.24 -4.37 9.37
CA PHE A 52 -1.84 -3.09 9.01
C PHE A 52 -2.59 -3.18 7.69
N GLU A 53 -1.93 -3.69 6.64
CA GLU A 53 -2.47 -3.72 5.29
C GLU A 53 -1.85 -4.87 4.50
N THR A 54 -2.61 -5.39 3.53
CA THR A 54 -2.17 -6.44 2.62
C THR A 54 -2.59 -6.13 1.21
N PHE A 55 -1.71 -6.35 0.23
CA PHE A 55 -2.06 -6.27 -1.18
C PHE A 55 -1.32 -7.29 -2.02
N SER A 56 -1.93 -7.66 -3.16
CA SER A 56 -1.38 -8.65 -4.08
C SER A 56 -1.18 -8.02 -5.46
N LEU A 57 0.05 -8.09 -5.96
CA LEU A 57 0.37 -7.76 -7.35
C LEU A 57 0.27 -9.03 -8.18
N LYS A 58 -0.62 -9.06 -9.17
CA LYS A 58 -0.71 -10.15 -10.14
C LYS A 58 -0.14 -9.68 -11.46
N LYS A 59 0.63 -10.53 -12.13
CA LYS A 59 1.12 -10.23 -13.47
C LYS A 59 -0.09 -10.09 -14.41
N GLY A 60 -0.22 -8.94 -15.08
CA GLY A 60 -1.17 -8.75 -16.16
C GLY A 60 -0.86 -9.65 -17.36
N LYS A 61 -1.82 -9.80 -18.28
CA LYS A 61 -1.60 -10.50 -19.56
C LYS A 61 -0.68 -9.70 -20.46
#